data_AF-A0A1I4LHC9-F1
#
_entry.id   AF-A0A1I4LHC9-F1
#
_cell.length_a   1.000
_cell.length_b   1.000
_cell.length_c   1.000
_cell.angle_alpha   90.00
_cell.angle_beta   90.00
_cell.angle_gamma   90.00
#
_symmetry.space_group_name_H-M   'P 1'
#
loop_
_entity.id
_entity.type
_entity.pdbx_description
1 polymer ?
#
loop_
_entity_poly.entity_id
_entity_poly.type
_entity_poly.pdbx_seq_one_letter_code
_entity_poly.pdbx_strand_id
1 'polypeptide(L)'
;MKQLASAALLTAAVLAPSLASATMISGSYDVDLNENDPGLVVNSQDLAANPFSFDLNEGESVTFDLFKIWTDESAVNGDDETAQPISVLFDLTLPEAITGSVNGETVGDTWGLGGFYQEGQLTWNGPLNLVFGDNNDGLITIELSDETFNEGYWWGLYEGLCNGAKVEATITLVREATASVPEPATLALMGMGLLGLGARARRKRQAA
;
A
#
# COMPACT_ATOMS: atom_id res chain seq x y z
N MET A 1 -10.91 64.34 -34.27
CA MET A 1 -11.80 63.69 -33.30
C MET A 1 -11.32 62.26 -33.12
N LYS A 2 -10.69 61.96 -31.99
CA LYS A 2 -10.16 60.62 -31.66
C LYS A 2 -11.11 60.00 -30.63
N GLN A 3 -11.81 58.93 -30.98
CA GLN A 3 -12.52 58.11 -30.00
C GLN A 3 -11.72 56.82 -29.79
N LEU A 4 -11.19 56.68 -28.58
CA LEU A 4 -10.57 55.47 -28.04
C LEU A 4 -11.69 54.47 -27.77
N ALA A 5 -11.69 53.35 -28.48
CA ALA A 5 -12.63 52.25 -28.23
C ALA A 5 -12.07 51.33 -27.14
N SER A 6 -12.91 51.10 -26.12
CA SER A 6 -12.72 50.27 -24.95
C SER A 6 -12.23 48.86 -25.26
N ALA A 7 -11.26 48.36 -24.48
CA ALA A 7 -11.00 46.94 -24.35
C ALA A 7 -11.45 46.51 -22.94
N ALA A 8 -12.57 45.79 -22.88
CA ALA A 8 -13.11 45.23 -21.64
C ALA A 8 -12.28 44.02 -21.21
N LEU A 9 -11.86 44.02 -19.94
CA LEU A 9 -11.35 42.84 -19.24
C LEU A 9 -12.47 41.78 -19.12
N LEU A 10 -12.11 40.53 -19.36
CA LEU A 10 -12.91 39.36 -18.97
C LEU A 10 -11.96 38.37 -18.31
N THR A 11 -11.94 38.39 -16.97
CA THR A 11 -11.25 37.38 -16.17
C THR A 11 -12.31 36.68 -15.33
N ALA A 12 -12.85 35.57 -15.83
CA ALA A 12 -13.66 34.65 -15.06
C ALA A 12 -12.74 33.53 -14.58
N ALA A 13 -12.22 33.66 -13.34
CA ALA A 13 -11.53 32.57 -12.67
C ALA A 13 -12.58 31.61 -12.09
N VAL A 14 -12.79 30.48 -12.74
CA VAL A 14 -13.62 29.39 -12.20
C VAL A 14 -12.79 28.69 -11.13
N LEU A 15 -13.08 28.98 -9.85
CA LEU A 15 -12.67 28.15 -8.73
C LEU A 15 -13.58 26.91 -8.74
N ALA A 16 -13.14 25.85 -9.42
CA ALA A 16 -13.77 24.55 -9.26
C ALA A 16 -13.37 23.98 -7.89
N PRO A 17 -14.32 23.63 -7.00
CA PRO A 17 -13.98 22.87 -5.81
C PRO A 17 -13.45 21.49 -6.23
N SER A 18 -12.30 21.08 -5.70
CA SER A 18 -11.87 19.69 -5.79
C SER A 18 -12.86 18.87 -4.96
N LEU A 19 -13.65 18.04 -5.62
CA LEU A 19 -14.44 17.02 -4.93
C LEU A 19 -13.44 15.99 -4.40
N ALA A 20 -13.34 15.84 -3.08
CA ALA A 20 -12.66 14.69 -2.49
C ALA A 20 -13.39 13.43 -2.96
N SER A 21 -12.69 12.56 -3.67
CA SER A 21 -13.18 11.27 -4.11
C SER A 21 -12.27 10.23 -3.51
N ALA A 22 -12.84 9.19 -2.89
CA ALA A 22 -12.07 8.07 -2.39
C ALA A 22 -11.17 7.50 -3.50
N THR A 23 -9.97 7.12 -3.10
CA THR A 23 -8.94 6.56 -3.96
C THR A 23 -9.11 5.02 -3.97
N MET A 24 -9.31 4.44 -5.15
CA MET A 24 -9.54 2.99 -5.31
C MET A 24 -8.24 2.20 -5.19
N ILE A 25 -7.99 1.62 -4.03
CA ILE A 25 -6.86 0.71 -3.78
C ILE A 25 -7.22 -0.63 -4.38
N SER A 26 -6.35 -1.18 -5.21
CA SER A 26 -6.44 -2.57 -5.67
C SER A 26 -5.08 -3.22 -5.67
N GLY A 27 -5.04 -4.52 -5.47
CA GLY A 27 -3.78 -5.24 -5.47
C GLY A 27 -3.92 -6.73 -5.22
N SER A 28 -2.78 -7.39 -5.26
CA SER A 28 -2.60 -8.79 -4.87
C SER A 28 -1.52 -8.90 -3.82
N TYR A 29 -1.44 -10.07 -3.20
CA TYR A 29 -0.35 -10.41 -2.30
C TYR A 29 0.16 -11.83 -2.57
N ASP A 30 1.40 -12.10 -2.19
CA ASP A 30 2.04 -13.41 -2.23
C ASP A 30 2.80 -13.63 -0.92
N VAL A 31 2.67 -14.83 -0.33
CA VAL A 31 3.26 -15.16 0.96
C VAL A 31 4.42 -16.13 0.74
N ASP A 32 5.62 -15.74 1.15
CA ASP A 32 6.83 -16.57 1.13
C ASP A 32 7.17 -16.99 2.56
N LEU A 33 7.30 -18.29 2.81
CA LEU A 33 7.41 -18.87 4.13
C LEU A 33 8.30 -20.13 4.14
N ASN A 34 8.70 -20.57 5.33
CA ASN A 34 9.50 -21.78 5.48
C ASN A 34 8.66 -23.06 5.40
N GLU A 35 8.63 -23.69 4.23
CA GLU A 35 7.87 -24.95 4.00
C GLU A 35 8.69 -26.22 4.24
N ASN A 36 9.95 -26.11 4.66
CA ASN A 36 10.85 -27.27 4.77
C ASN A 36 11.81 -27.14 5.95
N ASP A 37 12.23 -28.28 6.49
CA ASP A 37 13.29 -28.35 7.49
C ASP A 37 14.64 -27.84 6.91
N PRO A 38 15.49 -27.19 7.73
CA PRO A 38 15.37 -27.02 9.19
C PRO A 38 14.55 -25.79 9.62
N GLY A 39 14.00 -25.86 10.85
CA GLY A 39 13.20 -24.80 11.46
C GLY A 39 11.71 -25.02 11.26
N LEU A 40 10.89 -24.25 12.00
CA LEU A 40 9.45 -24.48 12.05
C LEU A 40 8.86 -24.45 10.63
N VAL A 41 8.33 -25.58 10.19
CA VAL A 41 7.62 -25.75 8.92
C VAL A 41 6.22 -25.18 9.09
N VAL A 42 5.93 -24.16 8.28
CA VAL A 42 4.65 -23.46 8.30
C VAL A 42 3.93 -23.63 6.97
N ASN A 43 2.61 -23.43 7.02
CA ASN A 43 1.73 -23.45 5.87
C ASN A 43 0.86 -22.19 5.89
N SER A 44 0.37 -21.79 4.71
CA SER A 44 -0.56 -20.68 4.58
C SER A 44 -1.76 -20.99 3.68
N GLN A 45 -2.85 -20.24 3.87
CA GLN A 45 -4.06 -20.32 3.05
C GLN A 45 -4.69 -18.93 2.95
N ASP A 46 -4.96 -18.50 1.71
CA ASP A 46 -5.68 -17.26 1.44
C ASP A 46 -7.06 -17.24 2.12
N LEU A 47 -7.35 -16.14 2.82
CA LEU A 47 -8.67 -15.83 3.38
C LEU A 47 -9.32 -14.66 2.65
N ALA A 48 -8.52 -13.66 2.30
CA ALA A 48 -8.94 -12.53 1.49
C ALA A 48 -9.15 -12.92 0.03
N ALA A 49 -9.92 -12.10 -0.69
CA ALA A 49 -9.88 -12.14 -2.15
C ALA A 49 -8.48 -11.72 -2.64
N ASN A 50 -7.90 -12.49 -3.54
CA ASN A 50 -6.61 -12.20 -4.14
C ASN A 50 -6.76 -12.28 -5.68
N PRO A 51 -6.95 -11.15 -6.39
CA PRO A 51 -6.76 -9.76 -5.93
C PRO A 51 -7.92 -9.18 -5.09
N PHE A 52 -7.62 -8.16 -4.28
CA PHE A 52 -8.57 -7.38 -3.48
C PHE A 52 -8.73 -5.94 -4.02
N SER A 53 -9.78 -5.24 -3.57
CA SER A 53 -9.97 -3.82 -3.83
C SER A 53 -10.82 -3.13 -2.77
N PHE A 54 -10.45 -1.88 -2.43
CA PHE A 54 -11.12 -1.03 -1.45
C PHE A 54 -11.08 0.43 -1.92
N ASP A 55 -12.14 1.19 -1.67
CA ASP A 55 -12.13 2.64 -1.84
C ASP A 55 -11.82 3.29 -0.49
N LEU A 56 -10.70 4.00 -0.37
CA LEU A 56 -10.29 4.69 0.86
C LEU A 56 -10.13 6.19 0.62
N ASN A 57 -10.55 7.00 1.58
CA ASN A 57 -10.22 8.43 1.62
C ASN A 57 -8.88 8.65 2.35
N GLU A 58 -8.26 9.82 2.16
CA GLU A 58 -7.11 10.22 2.97
C GLU A 58 -7.40 10.13 4.48
N GLY A 59 -6.53 9.42 5.20
CA GLY A 59 -6.64 9.12 6.63
C GLY A 59 -7.52 7.91 6.97
N GLU A 60 -8.16 7.28 5.98
CA GLU A 60 -8.99 6.09 6.16
C GLU A 60 -8.15 4.81 6.12
N SER A 61 -8.62 3.80 6.84
CA SER A 61 -8.04 2.47 6.86
C SER A 61 -9.09 1.38 6.72
N VAL A 62 -8.64 0.23 6.22
CA VAL A 62 -9.42 -1.01 6.19
C VAL A 62 -8.60 -2.14 6.79
N THR A 63 -9.23 -2.93 7.64
CA THR A 63 -8.66 -4.14 8.24
C THR A 63 -9.44 -5.35 7.78
N PHE A 64 -8.75 -6.41 7.38
CA PHE A 64 -9.36 -7.66 6.93
C PHE A 64 -8.43 -8.86 7.17
N ASP A 65 -9.03 -10.05 7.31
CA ASP A 65 -8.29 -11.33 7.37
C ASP A 65 -7.58 -11.55 6.03
N LEU A 66 -6.25 -11.50 5.99
CA LEU A 66 -5.46 -11.65 4.78
C LEU A 66 -5.31 -13.14 4.43
N PHE A 67 -4.65 -13.89 5.30
CA PHE A 67 -4.42 -15.32 5.16
C PHE A 67 -4.44 -16.01 6.52
N LYS A 68 -4.54 -17.34 6.51
CA LYS A 68 -4.40 -18.19 7.68
C LYS A 68 -3.01 -18.81 7.69
N ILE A 69 -2.35 -18.85 8.84
CA ILE A 69 -1.05 -19.52 9.06
C ILE A 69 -1.21 -20.66 10.06
N TRP A 70 -0.52 -21.78 9.83
CA TRP A 70 -0.47 -22.91 10.76
C TRP A 70 0.79 -23.75 10.55
N THR A 71 1.01 -24.71 11.44
CA THR A 71 1.97 -25.80 11.25
C THR A 71 1.29 -27.17 11.36
N ASP A 72 1.81 -28.15 10.63
CA ASP A 72 1.42 -29.56 10.75
C ASP A 72 2.43 -30.36 11.59
N GLU A 73 3.40 -29.68 12.21
CA GLU A 73 4.34 -30.32 13.12
C GLU A 73 3.69 -30.69 14.45
N SER A 74 4.00 -31.90 14.92
CA SER A 74 3.47 -32.43 16.17
C SER A 74 4.06 -31.82 17.43
N ALA A 75 5.24 -31.21 17.35
CA ALA A 75 5.95 -30.63 18.48
C ALA A 75 7.06 -29.69 17.99
N VAL A 76 7.37 -28.67 18.78
CA VAL A 76 8.54 -27.81 18.60
C VAL A 76 9.79 -28.58 19.02
N ASN A 77 10.74 -28.70 18.10
CA ASN A 77 12.04 -29.33 18.27
C ASN A 77 13.15 -28.26 18.33
N GLY A 78 14.38 -28.71 18.58
CA GLY A 78 15.50 -27.79 18.78
C GLY A 78 15.89 -26.98 17.54
N ASP A 79 15.55 -27.44 16.34
CA ASP A 79 15.72 -26.67 15.11
C ASP A 79 14.62 -25.63 14.90
N ASP A 80 13.40 -25.90 15.41
CA ASP A 80 12.24 -25.02 15.30
C ASP A 80 12.36 -23.75 16.14
N GLU A 81 13.17 -23.79 17.20
CA GLU A 81 13.53 -22.63 18.03
C GLU A 81 14.47 -21.63 17.30
N THR A 82 14.91 -21.95 16.08
CA THR A 82 15.63 -21.00 15.22
C THR A 82 14.66 -20.27 14.31
N ALA A 83 14.57 -18.96 14.48
CA ALA A 83 13.72 -18.11 13.64
C ALA A 83 14.01 -18.26 12.15
N GLN A 84 12.96 -18.46 11.37
CA GLN A 84 12.98 -18.53 9.91
C GLN A 84 12.26 -17.33 9.30
N PRO A 85 12.75 -16.78 8.18
CA PRO A 85 12.13 -15.62 7.56
C PRO A 85 10.76 -15.96 6.96
N ILE A 86 9.85 -15.00 7.03
CA ILE A 86 8.57 -14.98 6.31
C ILE A 86 8.40 -13.60 5.67
N SER A 87 7.78 -13.53 4.51
CA SER A 87 7.47 -12.25 3.88
C SER A 87 6.15 -12.26 3.14
N VAL A 88 5.52 -11.09 3.05
CA VAL A 88 4.33 -10.86 2.22
C VAL A 88 4.64 -9.77 1.22
N LEU A 89 4.74 -10.16 -0.05
CA LEU A 89 4.90 -9.22 -1.16
C LEU A 89 3.52 -8.68 -1.54
N PHE A 90 3.37 -7.36 -1.51
CA PHE A 90 2.19 -6.66 -2.02
C PHE A 90 2.48 -6.04 -3.39
N ASP A 91 1.60 -6.33 -4.34
CA ASP A 91 1.55 -5.69 -5.64
C ASP A 91 0.30 -4.81 -5.70
N LEU A 92 0.46 -3.52 -5.42
CA LEU A 92 -0.65 -2.56 -5.39
C LEU A 92 -0.70 -1.73 -6.67
N THR A 93 -1.88 -1.20 -6.96
CA THR A 93 -2.11 -0.26 -8.06
C THR A 93 -2.77 1.00 -7.52
N LEU A 94 -2.01 2.09 -7.27
CA LEU A 94 -2.55 3.42 -6.97
C LEU A 94 -1.55 4.59 -6.95
N PRO A 95 -1.81 5.72 -7.65
CA PRO A 95 -2.49 5.81 -8.96
C PRO A 95 -1.71 5.07 -10.07
N GLU A 96 -0.58 4.47 -9.70
CA GLU A 96 0.34 3.69 -10.52
C GLU A 96 0.67 2.38 -9.80
N ALA A 97 1.28 1.42 -10.50
CA ALA A 97 1.69 0.17 -9.89
C ALA A 97 2.88 0.41 -8.94
N ILE A 98 2.75 -0.05 -7.70
CA ILE A 98 3.78 0.02 -6.66
C ILE A 98 3.88 -1.33 -5.96
N THR A 99 5.09 -1.71 -5.57
CA THR A 99 5.37 -3.01 -4.98
C THR A 99 6.21 -2.86 -3.73
N GLY A 100 6.02 -3.76 -2.76
CA GLY A 100 6.84 -3.82 -1.56
C GLY A 100 6.50 -5.01 -0.69
N SER A 101 7.41 -5.37 0.21
CA SER A 101 7.25 -6.54 1.06
C SER A 101 7.27 -6.16 2.55
N VAL A 102 6.34 -6.76 3.30
CA VAL A 102 6.42 -6.80 4.77
C VAL A 102 7.23 -8.04 5.12
N ASN A 103 8.32 -7.86 5.87
CA ASN A 103 9.19 -8.96 6.29
C ASN A 103 8.97 -9.25 7.76
N GLY A 104 9.03 -10.52 8.14
CA GLY A 104 8.91 -10.99 9.51
C GLY A 104 9.68 -12.28 9.70
N GLU A 105 9.42 -12.92 10.83
CA GLU A 105 10.00 -14.22 11.18
C GLU A 105 8.94 -15.11 11.81
N THR A 106 9.09 -16.42 11.61
CA THR A 106 8.35 -17.48 12.29
C THR A 106 9.31 -18.31 13.13
N VAL A 107 8.90 -18.67 14.33
CA VAL A 107 9.72 -19.48 15.25
C VAL A 107 8.82 -20.38 16.10
N GLY A 108 9.28 -21.58 16.40
CA GLY A 108 8.68 -22.42 17.43
C GLY A 108 9.14 -21.96 18.81
N ASP A 109 8.22 -21.77 19.74
CA ASP A 109 8.52 -21.39 21.12
C ASP A 109 8.09 -22.49 22.08
N THR A 110 8.93 -22.74 23.08
CA THR A 110 8.61 -23.66 24.19
C THR A 110 8.86 -22.99 25.54
N TRP A 111 7.87 -23.07 26.44
CA TRP A 111 8.01 -22.47 27.76
C TRP A 111 7.35 -23.29 28.88
N GLY A 112 7.68 -22.93 30.12
CA GLY A 112 7.29 -23.68 31.31
C GLY A 112 8.19 -24.88 31.62
N LEU A 113 7.91 -25.57 32.73
CA LEU A 113 8.78 -26.62 33.24
C LEU A 113 8.80 -27.82 32.29
N GLY A 114 9.94 -28.02 31.62
CA GLY A 114 10.15 -29.12 30.67
C GLY A 114 9.49 -28.93 29.31
N GLY A 115 9.27 -27.69 28.85
CA GLY A 115 8.61 -27.41 27.57
C GLY A 115 7.11 -27.75 27.60
N PHE A 116 6.45 -27.44 28.73
CA PHE A 116 5.04 -27.77 28.95
C PHE A 116 4.14 -27.10 27.90
N TYR A 117 4.42 -25.85 27.57
CA TYR A 117 3.71 -25.06 26.57
C TYR A 117 4.55 -25.02 25.30
N GLN A 118 3.90 -25.15 24.15
CA GLN A 118 4.52 -25.05 22.84
C GLN A 118 3.62 -24.25 21.91
N GLU A 119 4.19 -23.45 21.03
CA GLU A 119 3.45 -22.66 20.06
C GLU A 119 4.33 -22.29 18.86
N GLY A 120 3.70 -21.96 17.74
CA GLY A 120 4.34 -21.19 16.68
C GLY A 120 4.10 -19.70 16.91
N GLN A 121 5.14 -18.89 16.76
CA GLN A 121 5.07 -17.43 16.82
C GLN A 121 5.40 -16.84 15.46
N LEU A 122 4.61 -15.86 15.04
CA LEU A 122 4.83 -15.02 13.87
C LEU A 122 5.01 -13.57 14.36
N THR A 123 6.11 -12.94 13.98
CA THR A 123 6.37 -11.54 14.31
C THR A 123 6.84 -10.77 13.08
N TRP A 124 6.22 -9.63 12.80
CA TRP A 124 6.59 -8.74 11.71
C TRP A 124 7.58 -7.66 12.16
N ASN A 125 8.47 -7.24 11.26
CA ASN A 125 9.47 -6.20 11.55
C ASN A 125 8.90 -4.76 11.59
N GLY A 126 7.60 -4.62 11.38
CA GLY A 126 6.87 -3.35 11.37
C GLY A 126 6.15 -3.07 10.05
N PRO A 127 5.53 -1.88 9.94
CA PRO A 127 4.74 -1.49 8.78
C PRO A 127 5.57 -1.36 7.50
N LEU A 128 4.96 -1.72 6.37
CA LEU A 128 5.43 -1.33 5.04
C LEU A 128 4.85 0.03 4.67
N ASN A 129 5.74 0.99 4.36
CA ASN A 129 5.37 2.32 3.89
C ASN A 129 5.73 2.45 2.42
N LEU A 130 4.74 2.71 1.57
CA LEU A 130 4.94 2.91 0.14
C LEU A 130 4.58 4.34 -0.24
N VAL A 131 5.52 5.04 -0.85
CA VAL A 131 5.30 6.36 -1.45
C VAL A 131 4.88 6.20 -2.91
N PHE A 132 3.98 7.06 -3.37
CA PHE A 132 3.43 6.98 -4.71
C PHE A 132 3.10 8.35 -5.30
N GLY A 133 2.85 8.37 -6.60
CA GLY A 133 2.45 9.56 -7.35
C GLY A 133 3.63 10.37 -7.87
N ASP A 134 3.39 11.18 -8.90
CA ASP A 134 4.43 11.89 -9.66
C ASP A 134 5.38 12.75 -8.79
N ASN A 135 4.87 13.27 -7.65
CA ASN A 135 5.64 14.10 -6.72
C ASN A 135 6.20 13.32 -5.51
N ASN A 136 6.00 12.00 -5.46
CA ASN A 136 6.28 11.14 -4.30
C ASN A 136 5.66 11.66 -2.99
N ASP A 137 4.47 12.24 -3.10
CA ASP A 137 3.75 12.81 -1.98
C ASP A 137 2.57 11.94 -1.55
N GLY A 138 2.14 10.94 -2.32
CA GLY A 138 1.24 9.90 -1.82
C GLY A 138 1.95 9.02 -0.78
N LEU A 139 1.22 8.54 0.23
CA LEU A 139 1.71 7.60 1.21
C LEU A 139 0.62 6.60 1.60
N ILE A 140 0.91 5.32 1.42
CA ILE A 140 0.10 4.22 1.91
C ILE A 140 0.94 3.39 2.90
N THR A 141 0.30 2.95 3.98
CA THR A 141 0.91 2.12 5.02
C THR A 141 0.16 0.80 5.11
N ILE A 142 0.90 -0.30 5.18
CA ILE A 142 0.38 -1.66 5.34
C ILE A 142 0.98 -2.23 6.61
N GLU A 143 0.12 -2.64 7.53
CA GLU A 143 0.47 -3.29 8.79
C GLU A 143 -0.11 -4.70 8.82
N LEU A 144 0.67 -5.67 9.30
CA LEU A 144 0.22 -7.05 9.51
C LEU A 144 0.18 -7.35 11.00
N SER A 145 -0.78 -8.17 11.44
CA SER A 145 -0.85 -8.63 12.82
C SER A 145 0.20 -9.72 13.11
N ASP A 146 0.85 -9.59 14.27
CA ASP A 146 1.64 -10.68 14.86
C ASP A 146 0.69 -11.74 15.40
N GLU A 147 1.08 -13.01 15.32
CA GLU A 147 0.20 -14.13 15.66
C GLU A 147 0.92 -15.21 16.47
N THR A 148 0.17 -15.85 17.36
CA THR A 148 0.52 -17.13 17.97
C THR A 148 -0.41 -18.20 17.40
N PHE A 149 0.14 -19.33 16.96
CA PHE A 149 -0.60 -20.39 16.29
C PHE A 149 -0.25 -21.78 16.80
N ASN A 150 -1.18 -22.73 16.62
CA ASN A 150 -1.02 -24.14 16.94
C ASN A 150 -0.60 -24.41 18.41
N GLU A 151 -0.98 -23.51 19.34
CA GLU A 151 -0.70 -23.63 20.78
C GLU A 151 -1.02 -25.02 21.30
N GLY A 152 -0.11 -25.61 22.04
CA GLY A 152 -0.24 -26.96 22.57
C GLY A 152 0.35 -27.11 23.97
N TYR A 153 0.12 -28.28 24.56
CA TYR A 153 0.59 -28.61 25.90
C TYR A 153 1.08 -30.05 25.95
N TRP A 154 2.08 -30.35 26.80
CA TRP A 154 2.58 -31.68 27.26
C TRP A 154 2.90 -32.75 26.19
N TRP A 155 2.01 -32.96 25.22
CA TRP A 155 2.07 -33.88 24.09
C TRP A 155 2.44 -33.21 22.77
N GLY A 156 2.82 -31.93 22.79
CA GLY A 156 3.23 -31.16 21.62
C GLY A 156 2.20 -30.12 21.18
N LEU A 157 2.32 -29.68 19.94
CA LEU A 157 1.47 -28.68 19.29
C LEU A 157 0.10 -29.27 18.95
N TYR A 158 -0.94 -28.43 18.90
CA TYR A 158 -2.18 -28.82 18.24
C TYR A 158 -2.04 -28.60 16.74
N GLU A 159 -1.64 -29.65 16.01
CA GLU A 159 -1.41 -29.62 14.55
C GLU A 159 -2.61 -29.11 13.74
N GLY A 160 -2.31 -28.59 12.55
CA GLY A 160 -3.27 -28.41 11.48
C GLY A 160 -3.98 -27.07 11.44
N LEU A 161 -4.58 -26.81 10.28
CA LEU A 161 -5.29 -25.58 9.94
C LEU A 161 -6.33 -25.15 10.98
N CYS A 162 -6.99 -26.07 11.69
CA CYS A 162 -8.03 -25.71 12.65
C CYS A 162 -7.49 -24.95 13.88
N ASN A 163 -6.22 -25.18 14.23
CA ASN A 163 -5.52 -24.54 15.35
C ASN A 163 -4.59 -23.41 14.91
N GLY A 164 -4.55 -23.12 13.60
CA GLY A 164 -3.81 -21.98 13.05
C GLY A 164 -4.44 -20.64 13.41
N ALA A 165 -3.66 -19.57 13.18
CA ALA A 165 -4.05 -18.18 13.40
C ALA A 165 -4.37 -17.46 12.08
N LYS A 166 -5.14 -16.37 12.17
CA LYS A 166 -5.45 -15.53 11.02
C LYS A 166 -4.59 -14.29 11.08
N VAL A 167 -3.83 -14.03 10.02
CA VAL A 167 -3.06 -12.79 9.89
C VAL A 167 -3.97 -11.74 9.30
N GLU A 168 -4.20 -10.66 10.05
CA GLU A 168 -4.95 -9.49 9.59
C GLU A 168 -4.01 -8.51 8.89
N ALA A 169 -4.49 -7.90 7.80
CA ALA A 169 -3.83 -6.77 7.16
C ALA A 169 -4.63 -5.50 7.40
N THR A 170 -3.95 -4.44 7.84
CA THR A 170 -4.49 -3.09 7.94
C THR A 170 -3.84 -2.21 6.90
N ILE A 171 -4.61 -1.80 5.90
CA ILE A 171 -4.17 -0.88 4.84
C ILE A 171 -4.71 0.51 5.17
N THR A 172 -3.80 1.48 5.28
CA THR A 172 -4.13 2.88 5.59
C THR A 172 -3.66 3.79 4.46
N LEU A 173 -4.58 4.57 3.89
CA LEU A 173 -4.23 5.65 2.97
C LEU A 173 -3.84 6.88 3.79
N VAL A 174 -2.56 7.00 4.14
CA VAL A 174 -2.09 8.07 5.03
C VAL A 174 -2.16 9.43 4.35
N ARG A 175 -1.81 9.50 3.07
CA ARG A 175 -1.83 10.74 2.27
C ARG A 175 -2.13 10.44 0.82
N GLU A 176 -3.08 11.17 0.23
CA GLU A 176 -3.33 11.12 -1.21
C GLU A 176 -2.20 11.83 -1.97
N ALA A 177 -1.85 11.32 -3.16
CA ALA A 177 -0.89 11.99 -4.02
C ALA A 177 -1.52 13.23 -4.64
N THR A 178 -0.77 14.33 -4.74
CA THR A 178 -1.24 15.51 -5.45
C THR A 178 -1.33 15.17 -6.94
N ALA A 179 -2.53 15.24 -7.50
CA ALA A 179 -2.73 15.03 -8.93
C ALA A 179 -1.83 16.00 -9.74
N SER A 180 -1.04 15.47 -10.67
CA SER A 180 -0.32 16.30 -11.63
C SER A 180 -1.35 16.98 -12.52
N VAL A 181 -1.61 18.26 -12.25
CA VAL A 181 -2.48 19.06 -13.10
C VAL A 181 -1.71 19.25 -14.42
N PRO A 182 -2.19 18.71 -15.57
CA PRO A 182 -1.56 18.99 -16.84
C PRO A 182 -1.57 20.51 -17.01
N GLU A 183 -0.40 21.10 -17.31
CA GLU A 183 -0.26 22.55 -17.43
C GLU A 183 -1.47 23.10 -18.19
N PRO A 184 -2.23 24.03 -17.60
CA PRO A 184 -3.51 24.36 -18.16
C PRO A 184 -3.27 24.89 -19.58
N ALA A 185 -4.04 24.38 -20.55
CA ALA A 185 -3.95 24.81 -21.94
C ALA A 185 -4.06 26.34 -22.11
N THR A 186 -4.50 27.04 -21.06
CA THR A 186 -4.43 28.50 -20.91
C THR A 186 -3.01 29.06 -21.01
N LEU A 187 -1.95 28.39 -20.53
CA LEU A 187 -0.57 28.82 -20.72
C LEU A 187 -0.14 28.73 -22.17
N ALA A 188 -0.48 27.62 -22.85
CA ALA A 188 -0.25 27.46 -24.28
C ALA A 188 -1.05 28.51 -25.10
N LEU A 189 -2.31 28.73 -24.76
CA LEU A 189 -3.18 29.76 -25.38
C LEU A 189 -2.67 31.18 -25.11
N MET A 190 -2.20 31.46 -23.90
CA MET A 190 -1.60 32.74 -23.54
C MET A 190 -0.30 32.96 -24.33
N GLY A 191 0.55 31.93 -24.42
CA GLY A 191 1.76 31.94 -25.24
C GLY A 191 1.44 32.22 -26.71
N MET A 192 0.47 31.51 -27.29
CA MET A 192 0.03 31.74 -28.67
C MET A 192 -0.58 33.14 -28.87
N GLY A 193 -1.37 33.63 -27.92
CA GLY A 193 -1.94 34.97 -27.95
C GLY A 193 -0.89 36.07 -27.93
N LEU A 194 0.12 35.96 -27.05
CA LEU A 194 1.24 36.89 -26.96
C LEU A 194 2.11 36.85 -28.23
N LEU A 195 2.38 35.68 -28.78
CA LEU A 195 3.08 35.53 -30.05
C LEU A 195 2.31 36.20 -31.21
N GLY A 196 0.99 36.01 -31.27
CA GLY A 196 0.13 36.66 -32.25
C GLY A 196 0.14 38.19 -32.15
N LEU A 197 0.08 38.74 -30.93
CA LEU A 197 0.18 40.18 -30.68
C LEU A 197 1.55 40.74 -31.05
N GLY A 198 2.64 40.04 -30.71
CA GLY A 198 4.01 40.42 -31.06
C GLY A 198 4.24 40.46 -32.58
N ALA A 199 3.77 39.44 -33.31
CA ALA A 199 3.85 39.39 -34.76
C ALA A 199 3.08 40.54 -35.42
N ARG A 200 1.90 40.89 -34.89
CA ARG A 200 1.09 42.02 -35.37
C ARG A 200 1.77 43.37 -35.11
N ALA A 201 2.37 43.56 -33.94
CA ALA A 201 3.09 44.78 -33.59
C ALA A 201 4.32 45.00 -34.49
N ARG A 202 5.06 43.94 -34.83
CA ARG A 202 6.21 43.99 -35.74
C ARG A 202 5.83 44.43 -37.16
N ARG A 203 4.73 43.89 -37.70
CA ARG A 203 4.22 44.29 -39.03
C ARG A 203 3.84 45.78 -39.09
N LYS A 204 3.23 46.32 -38.03
CA LYS A 204 2.86 47.74 -37.97
C LYS A 204 4.07 48.69 -37.94
N ARG A 205 5.19 48.27 -37.35
CA ARG A 205 6.43 49.06 -37.32
C ARG A 205 7.21 49.03 -38.64
N GLN A 206 6.99 48.02 -39.48
CA GLN A 206 7.62 47.93 -40.81
C GLN A 206 6.83 48.67 -41.91
N ALA A 207 5.57 48.99 -41.65
CA ALA A 207 4.68 49.70 -42.56
C ALA A 207 4.54 51.20 -42.25
N ALA A 208 5.25 51.70 -41.23
CA ALA A 208 5.37 53.10 -40.84
C ALA A 208 6.81 53.56 -41.09
#